data_AF-A0A395JE78-F1
#
_entry.id   AF-A0A395JE78-F1
#
_cell.length_a   1.000
_cell.length_b   1.000
_cell.length_c   1.000
_cell.angle_alpha   90.00
_cell.angle_beta   90.00
_cell.angle_gamma   90.00
#
_symmetry.space_group_name_H-M   'P 1'
#
loop_
_entity.id
_entity.type
_entity.pdbx_description
1 polymer ?
#
loop_
_entity_poly.entity_id
_entity_poly.type
_entity_poly.pdbx_seq_one_letter_code
_entity_poly.pdbx_strand_id
1 'polypeptide(L)'
;MKVWKKIAISFGILVVGVPLAIAGLFIYATSDMCGNEVYTEVMSPNKERKVVVFQRDCGATTGFSTQVSIIESDDELENEGGNIYIIKGHPKDVSPQVRWVSNKELRIERSLNGSEYKAESSWGILNNVKVTYGAGGS
;
A
#
# COMPACT_ATOMS: atom_id res chain seq x y z
N MET A 1 -14.21 20.29 42.79
CA MET A 1 -12.88 19.69 42.51
C MET A 1 -11.78 20.62 42.97
N LYS A 2 -10.85 20.17 43.82
CA LYS A 2 -9.71 20.98 44.29
C LYS A 2 -8.88 21.51 43.10
N VAL A 3 -8.41 22.75 43.19
CA VAL A 3 -7.74 23.50 42.12
C VAL A 3 -6.54 22.75 41.51
N TRP A 4 -5.78 22.03 42.33
CA TRP A 4 -4.64 21.20 41.90
C TRP A 4 -4.96 20.11 40.85
N LYS A 5 -6.19 19.57 40.82
CA LYS A 5 -6.63 18.56 39.86
C LYS A 5 -6.91 19.18 38.50
N LYS A 6 -7.42 20.42 38.48
CA LYS A 6 -7.63 21.18 37.24
C LYS A 6 -6.29 21.58 36.60
N ILE A 7 -5.32 21.96 37.42
CA ILE A 7 -3.96 22.29 36.97
C ILE A 7 -3.27 21.05 36.39
N ALA A 8 -3.31 19.91 37.09
CA ALA A 8 -2.71 18.67 36.61
C ALA A 8 -3.35 18.17 35.30
N ILE A 9 -4.68 18.24 35.16
CA ILE A 9 -5.39 17.87 33.93
C ILE A 9 -5.02 18.82 32.78
N SER A 10 -4.98 20.12 33.02
CA SER A 10 -4.57 21.12 32.01
C SER A 10 -3.13 20.88 31.53
N PHE A 11 -2.21 20.61 32.46
CA PHE A 11 -0.81 20.29 32.13
C PHE A 11 -0.69 18.98 31.35
N GLY A 12 -1.48 17.96 31.69
CA GLY A 12 -1.54 16.70 30.93
C GLY A 12 -2.05 16.88 29.50
N ILE A 13 -3.10 17.69 29.30
CA ILE A 13 -3.61 18.02 27.95
C ILE A 13 -2.56 18.80 27.15
N LEU A 14 -1.84 19.73 27.79
CA LEU A 14 -0.85 20.56 27.11
C LEU A 14 0.43 19.77 26.74
N VAL A 15 0.89 18.88 27.61
CA VAL A 15 2.12 18.09 27.38
C VAL A 15 1.88 16.86 26.51
N VAL A 16 0.68 16.27 26.52
CA VAL A 16 0.39 15.03 25.77
C VAL A 16 -0.61 15.28 24.65
N GLY A 17 -1.70 15.98 24.93
CA GLY A 17 -2.75 16.26 23.96
C GLY A 17 -2.28 17.14 22.80
N VAL A 18 -1.52 18.20 23.07
CA VAL A 18 -1.01 19.11 22.03
C VAL A 18 0.00 18.42 21.10
N PRO A 19 1.04 17.69 21.59
CA PRO A 19 1.94 16.97 20.69
C PRO A 19 1.25 15.88 19.87
N LEU A 20 0.28 15.15 20.45
CA LEU A 20 -0.51 14.17 19.70
C LEU A 20 -1.36 14.82 18.60
N ALA A 21 -1.97 15.99 18.89
CA ALA A 21 -2.72 16.75 17.90
C ALA A 21 -1.81 17.25 16.77
N ILE A 22 -0.62 17.77 17.10
CA ILE A 22 0.38 18.20 16.10
C ILE A 22 0.85 17.02 15.24
N ALA A 23 1.17 15.87 15.86
CA ALA A 23 1.57 14.67 15.15
C ALA A 23 0.45 14.16 14.22
N GLY A 24 -0.80 14.13 14.70
CA GLY A 24 -1.97 13.78 13.89
C GLY A 24 -2.17 14.74 12.71
N LEU A 25 -2.05 16.05 12.94
CA LEU A 25 -2.16 17.06 11.89
C LEU A 25 -1.04 16.92 10.85
N PHE A 26 0.18 16.60 11.29
CA PHE A 26 1.32 16.38 10.41
C PHE A 26 1.14 15.13 9.55
N ILE A 27 0.66 14.02 10.14
CA ILE A 27 0.33 12.80 9.39
C ILE A 27 -0.75 13.09 8.34
N TYR A 28 -1.82 13.80 8.72
CA TYR A 28 -2.90 14.15 7.81
C TYR A 28 -2.45 15.08 6.67
N ALA A 29 -1.62 16.08 6.98
CA ALA A 29 -1.11 17.01 5.97
C ALA A 29 -0.11 16.36 5.00
N THR A 30 0.61 15.32 5.43
CA THR A 30 1.62 14.65 4.61
C THR A 30 1.07 13.48 3.80
N SER A 31 -0.08 12.90 4.16
CA SER A 31 -0.73 11.87 3.35
C SER A 31 -1.17 12.38 1.97
N ASP A 32 -1.55 13.66 1.87
CA ASP A 32 -1.98 14.30 0.63
C ASP A 32 -0.80 14.60 -0.33
N MET A 33 0.44 14.50 0.17
CA MET A 33 1.65 14.64 -0.65
C MET A 33 2.04 13.35 -1.38
N CYS A 34 1.37 12.23 -1.08
CA CYS A 34 1.58 11.00 -1.80
C CYS A 34 0.84 11.02 -3.13
N GLY A 35 1.44 10.41 -4.16
CA GLY A 35 0.82 10.18 -5.45
C GLY A 35 1.08 8.76 -5.93
N ASN A 36 0.08 8.20 -6.59
CA ASN A 36 0.16 6.92 -7.30
C ASN A 36 0.20 7.16 -8.81
N GLU A 37 1.16 6.56 -9.50
CA GLU A 37 1.26 6.57 -10.96
C GLU A 37 1.21 5.14 -11.50
N VAL A 38 0.17 4.82 -12.26
CA VAL A 38 -0.03 3.48 -12.84
C VAL A 38 1.09 3.18 -13.84
N TYR A 39 1.74 2.03 -13.67
CA TYR A 39 2.78 1.54 -14.57
C TYR A 39 2.23 0.47 -15.53
N THR A 40 1.48 -0.50 -15.02
CA THR A 40 0.79 -1.50 -15.86
C THR A 40 -0.46 -2.04 -15.19
N GLU A 41 -1.42 -2.48 -16.02
CA GLU A 41 -2.64 -3.13 -15.58
C GLU A 41 -2.82 -4.44 -16.35
N VAL A 42 -3.25 -5.49 -15.65
CA VAL A 42 -3.56 -6.80 -16.27
C VAL A 42 -4.92 -7.29 -15.78
N MET A 43 -5.86 -7.42 -16.71
CA MET A 43 -7.20 -7.94 -16.45
C MET A 43 -7.18 -9.42 -16.08
N SER A 44 -8.05 -9.82 -15.15
CA SER A 44 -8.33 -11.23 -14.87
C SER A 44 -8.97 -11.91 -16.08
N PRO A 45 -8.91 -13.24 -16.21
CA PRO A 45 -9.48 -13.96 -17.37
C PRO A 45 -10.97 -13.71 -17.56
N ASN A 46 -11.75 -13.59 -16.48
CA ASN A 46 -13.17 -13.22 -16.51
C ASN A 46 -13.44 -11.71 -16.56
N LYS A 47 -12.39 -10.87 -16.50
CA LYS A 47 -12.46 -9.41 -16.50
C LYS A 47 -13.23 -8.77 -15.35
N GLU A 48 -13.50 -9.50 -14.27
CA GLU A 48 -14.13 -8.92 -13.07
C GLU A 48 -13.13 -8.11 -12.25
N ARG A 49 -11.83 -8.41 -12.38
CA ARG A 49 -10.76 -7.78 -11.59
C ARG A 49 -9.60 -7.38 -12.46
N LYS A 50 -8.77 -6.48 -11.94
CA LYS A 50 -7.47 -6.17 -12.52
C LYS A 50 -6.40 -6.14 -11.44
N VAL A 51 -5.19 -6.52 -11.83
CA VAL A 51 -4.00 -6.22 -11.04
C VAL A 51 -3.39 -4.94 -11.60
N VAL A 52 -3.03 -4.03 -10.70
CA VAL A 52 -2.39 -2.75 -11.04
C VAL A 52 -1.02 -2.74 -10.40
N VAL A 53 0.02 -2.55 -11.21
CA VAL A 53 1.38 -2.24 -10.75
C VAL A 53 1.58 -0.74 -10.91
N PHE A 54 2.01 -0.07 -9.86
CA PHE A 54 2.12 1.38 -9.83
C PHE A 54 3.33 1.84 -9.03
N GLN A 55 3.79 3.05 -9.33
CA GLN A 55 4.72 3.78 -8.48
C GLN A 55 3.91 4.50 -7.40
N ARG A 56 4.40 4.46 -6.15
CA ARG A 56 3.99 5.42 -5.12
C ARG A 56 5.18 6.28 -4.71
N ASP A 57 4.97 7.59 -4.77
CA ASP A 57 5.91 8.63 -4.35
C ASP A 57 5.24 9.51 -3.29
N CYS A 58 5.90 9.74 -2.16
CA CYS A 58 5.43 10.63 -1.10
C CYS A 58 6.38 11.81 -0.87
N GLY A 59 7.12 12.20 -1.91
CA GLY A 59 7.99 13.37 -1.93
C GLY A 59 9.45 13.09 -1.60
N ALA A 60 10.25 14.16 -1.61
CA ALA A 60 11.72 14.11 -1.66
C ALA A 60 12.42 13.26 -0.58
N THR A 61 11.83 13.13 0.59
CA THR A 61 12.40 12.36 1.71
C THR A 61 12.03 10.88 1.69
N THR A 62 11.04 10.50 0.87
CA THR A 62 10.43 9.19 0.83
C THR A 62 10.71 8.59 -0.54
N GLY A 63 11.77 7.78 -0.67
CA GLY A 63 12.15 7.20 -1.95
C GLY A 63 11.01 6.40 -2.61
N PHE A 64 11.03 6.30 -3.94
CA PHE A 64 10.00 5.59 -4.70
C PHE A 64 9.80 4.15 -4.24
N SER A 65 8.55 3.70 -4.36
CA SER A 65 8.18 2.30 -4.18
C SER A 65 7.37 1.81 -5.36
N THR A 66 7.60 0.54 -5.72
CA THR A 66 6.76 -0.19 -6.67
C THR A 66 5.77 -1.00 -5.87
N GLN A 67 4.50 -0.81 -6.15
CA GLN A 67 3.41 -1.40 -5.40
C GLN A 67 2.47 -2.12 -6.35
N VAL A 68 1.82 -3.17 -5.85
CA VAL A 68 0.88 -4.00 -6.59
C VAL A 68 -0.39 -4.11 -5.79
N SER A 69 -1.51 -3.85 -6.46
CA SER A 69 -2.86 -4.04 -5.92
C SER A 69 -3.71 -4.90 -6.82
N ILE A 70 -4.60 -5.69 -6.23
CA ILE A 70 -5.78 -6.23 -6.92
C ILE A 70 -6.96 -5.32 -6.59
N ILE A 71 -7.69 -4.89 -7.62
CA ILE A 71 -8.93 -4.11 -7.48
C ILE A 71 -10.01 -4.67 -8.41
N GLU A 72 -11.26 -4.28 -8.20
CA GLU A 72 -12.33 -4.62 -9.14
C GLU A 72 -12.07 -3.91 -10.49
N SER A 73 -12.56 -4.49 -11.58
CA SER A 73 -12.18 -4.07 -12.94
C SER A 73 -12.57 -2.63 -13.29
N ASP A 74 -13.70 -2.19 -12.73
CA ASP A 74 -14.33 -0.88 -12.92
C ASP A 74 -13.83 0.18 -11.92
N ASP A 75 -13.12 -0.23 -10.88
CA ASP A 75 -12.54 0.69 -9.91
C ASP A 75 -11.31 1.42 -10.47
N GLU A 76 -11.12 2.66 -10.02
CA GLU A 76 -9.89 3.39 -10.23
C GLU A 76 -8.90 3.12 -9.09
N LEU A 77 -7.60 3.27 -9.37
CA LEU A 77 -6.58 3.16 -8.32
C LEU A 77 -6.69 4.37 -7.37
N GLU A 78 -7.15 4.12 -6.15
CA GLU A 78 -7.16 5.12 -5.09
C GLU A 78 -5.74 5.57 -4.72
N ASN A 79 -5.60 6.77 -4.15
CA ASN A 79 -4.32 7.31 -3.70
C ASN A 79 -3.83 6.69 -2.37
N GLU A 80 -3.90 5.37 -2.27
CA GLU A 80 -3.54 4.60 -1.08
C GLU A 80 -2.35 3.68 -1.33
N GLY A 81 -1.86 3.05 -0.25
CA GLY A 81 -0.83 2.03 -0.33
C GLY A 81 -1.36 0.73 -0.96
N GLY A 82 -0.48 0.03 -1.67
CA GLY A 82 -0.76 -1.22 -2.34
C GLY A 82 -1.22 -2.32 -1.39
N ASN A 83 -2.13 -3.18 -1.88
CA ASN A 83 -2.79 -4.15 -1.01
C ASN A 83 -2.14 -5.53 -0.98
N ILE A 84 -1.34 -5.93 -1.99
CA ILE A 84 -0.75 -7.29 -2.02
C ILE A 84 0.77 -7.35 -2.04
N TYR A 85 1.47 -6.40 -2.68
CA TYR A 85 2.93 -6.47 -2.79
C TYR A 85 3.56 -5.09 -2.86
N ILE A 86 4.61 -4.85 -2.08
CA ILE A 86 5.31 -3.55 -2.02
C ILE A 86 6.81 -3.79 -1.93
N ILE A 87 7.57 -3.12 -2.79
CA ILE A 87 9.05 -3.11 -2.78
C ILE A 87 9.60 -1.70 -2.99
N LYS A 88 10.85 -1.51 -2.57
CA LYS A 88 11.60 -0.29 -2.85
C LYS A 88 12.01 -0.21 -4.32
N GLY A 89 11.94 0.99 -4.90
CA GLY A 89 12.44 1.30 -6.25
C GLY A 89 11.34 1.71 -7.23
N HIS A 90 11.75 2.34 -8.32
CA HIS A 90 10.85 2.77 -9.40
C HIS A 90 10.44 1.54 -10.24
N PRO A 91 9.16 1.41 -10.67
CA PRO A 91 8.72 0.26 -11.46
C PRO A 91 9.49 0.05 -12.78
N LYS A 92 10.09 1.09 -13.36
CA LYS A 92 10.96 0.95 -14.54
C LYS A 92 12.16 0.04 -14.29
N ASP A 93 12.68 0.04 -13.06
CA ASP A 93 13.88 -0.71 -12.69
C ASP A 93 13.54 -2.03 -12.00
N VAL A 94 12.45 -2.05 -11.22
CA VAL A 94 12.14 -3.16 -10.32
C VAL A 94 10.75 -3.75 -10.51
N SER A 95 9.94 -3.37 -11.52
CA SER A 95 8.60 -3.97 -11.67
C SER A 95 8.68 -5.49 -11.82
N PRO A 96 7.97 -6.27 -10.97
CA PRO A 96 7.81 -7.70 -11.24
C PRO A 96 6.87 -7.90 -12.44
N GLN A 97 7.01 -9.01 -13.15
CA GLN A 97 5.98 -9.46 -14.07
C GLN A 97 4.81 -10.04 -13.26
N VAL A 98 3.59 -9.72 -13.66
CA VAL A 98 2.37 -10.21 -13.01
C VAL A 98 1.49 -10.89 -14.04
N ARG A 99 0.93 -12.05 -13.69
CA ARG A 99 -0.04 -12.75 -14.53
C ARG A 99 -1.10 -13.47 -13.73
N TRP A 100 -2.30 -13.46 -14.25
CA TRP A 100 -3.37 -14.32 -13.75
C TRP A 100 -3.15 -15.76 -14.21
N VAL A 101 -3.05 -16.68 -13.27
CA VAL A 101 -3.06 -18.13 -13.53
C VAL A 101 -4.50 -18.62 -13.70
N SER A 102 -5.42 -18.02 -12.94
CA SER A 102 -6.87 -18.22 -13.04
C SER A 102 -7.60 -17.00 -12.46
N ASN A 103 -8.94 -16.99 -12.46
CA ASN A 103 -9.72 -15.93 -11.78
C ASN A 103 -9.48 -15.87 -10.25
N LYS A 104 -8.87 -16.90 -9.66
CA LYS A 104 -8.61 -17.01 -8.22
C LYS A 104 -7.13 -17.13 -7.88
N GLU A 105 -6.23 -17.00 -8.86
CA GLU A 105 -4.79 -17.08 -8.61
C GLU A 105 -4.02 -16.09 -9.46
N LEU A 106 -3.26 -15.23 -8.79
CA LEU A 106 -2.33 -14.28 -9.37
C LEU A 106 -0.90 -14.73 -9.06
N ARG A 107 -0.06 -14.78 -10.09
CA ARG A 107 1.38 -15.07 -9.97
C ARG A 107 2.18 -13.79 -10.16
N ILE A 108 3.00 -13.46 -9.17
CA ILE A 108 4.01 -12.40 -9.23
C ILE A 108 5.36 -13.07 -9.48
N GLU A 109 5.96 -12.86 -10.65
CA GLU A 109 7.21 -13.51 -11.08
C GLU A 109 8.45 -12.86 -10.45
N ARG A 110 8.51 -12.94 -9.13
CA ARG A 110 9.67 -12.61 -8.34
C ARG A 110 9.71 -13.53 -7.13
N SER A 111 10.87 -14.10 -6.84
CA SER A 111 11.08 -14.84 -5.59
C SER A 111 11.19 -13.88 -4.42
N LEU A 112 10.52 -14.22 -3.32
CA LEU A 112 10.63 -13.46 -2.07
C LEU A 112 12.03 -13.64 -1.47
N ASN A 113 12.60 -12.55 -0.99
CA ASN A 113 13.92 -12.56 -0.34
C ASN A 113 13.95 -11.82 1.01
N GLY A 114 12.81 -11.30 1.46
CA GLY A 114 12.67 -10.59 2.73
C GLY A 114 12.95 -9.09 2.65
N SER A 115 13.29 -8.55 1.46
CA SER A 115 13.44 -7.10 1.25
C SER A 115 12.12 -6.39 0.94
N GLU A 116 11.05 -7.16 0.73
CA GLU A 116 9.71 -6.66 0.52
C GLU A 116 9.17 -5.90 1.74
N TYR A 117 8.48 -4.79 1.51
CA TYR A 117 7.74 -4.09 2.56
C TYR A 117 6.36 -4.74 2.80
N LYS A 118 5.81 -5.40 1.78
CA LYS A 118 4.58 -6.20 1.86
C LYS A 118 4.63 -7.34 0.85
N ALA A 119 4.17 -8.52 1.26
CA ALA A 119 3.97 -9.68 0.39
C ALA A 119 2.84 -10.55 0.94
N GLU A 120 1.62 -10.29 0.51
CA GLU A 120 0.44 -11.05 0.91
C GLU A 120 0.33 -12.36 0.14
N SER A 121 -0.23 -13.40 0.77
CA SER A 121 -0.52 -14.68 0.11
C SER A 121 -1.97 -14.77 -0.41
N SER A 122 -2.81 -13.80 -0.06
CA SER A 122 -4.20 -13.73 -0.50
C SER A 122 -4.77 -12.32 -0.48
N TRP A 123 -5.77 -12.06 -1.31
CA TRP A 123 -6.55 -10.81 -1.33
C TRP A 123 -8.04 -11.10 -1.25
N GLY A 124 -8.79 -10.31 -0.47
CA GLY A 124 -10.25 -10.42 -0.31
C GLY A 124 -10.69 -11.54 0.65
N ILE A 125 -11.79 -11.30 1.39
CA ILE A 125 -12.30 -12.23 2.43
C ILE A 125 -13.28 -13.28 1.86
N LEU A 126 -14.20 -12.86 0.99
CA LEU A 126 -15.27 -13.71 0.44
C LEU A 126 -14.86 -14.43 -0.86
N ASN A 127 -14.25 -13.68 -1.78
CA ASN A 127 -13.84 -14.16 -3.10
C ASN A 127 -12.32 -14.04 -3.21
N ASN A 128 -11.62 -14.83 -2.38
CA ASN A 128 -10.19 -14.68 -2.21
C ASN A 128 -9.41 -14.98 -3.51
N VAL A 129 -8.48 -14.10 -3.85
CA VAL A 129 -7.44 -14.38 -4.85
C VAL A 129 -6.22 -14.87 -4.10
N LYS A 130 -5.72 -16.04 -4.45
CA LYS A 130 -4.42 -16.53 -3.98
C LYS A 130 -3.30 -15.78 -4.72
N VAL A 131 -2.31 -15.31 -3.99
CA VAL A 131 -1.14 -14.63 -4.55
C VAL A 131 0.08 -15.54 -4.39
N THR A 132 0.74 -15.88 -5.49
CA THR A 132 1.92 -16.77 -5.51
C THR A 132 3.17 -16.08 -6.05
N TYR A 133 4.32 -16.48 -5.52
CA TYR A 133 5.64 -15.89 -5.78
C TYR A 133 6.64 -16.94 -6.27
N GLY A 134 7.74 -16.48 -6.86
CA GLY A 134 8.79 -17.34 -7.41
C GLY A 134 9.31 -16.82 -8.76
N ALA A 135 10.44 -17.37 -9.21
CA ALA A 135 11.07 -17.00 -10.48
C ALA A 135 10.10 -17.13 -11.66
N GLY A 136 10.21 -16.21 -12.63
CA GLY A 136 9.54 -16.33 -13.92
C GLY A 136 9.96 -17.63 -14.60
N GLY A 137 8.99 -18.41 -15.06
CA GLY A 137 9.27 -19.59 -15.87
C GLY A 137 9.52 -19.12 -17.30
N SER A 138 10.72 -19.40 -17.82
CA SER A 138 11.08 -19.21 -19.23
C SER A 138 10.09 -19.91 -20.17
#